data_AF-A0A7W7LNZ7-F1
#
_entry.id   AF-A0A7W7LNZ7-F1
#
_cell.length_a   1.000
_cell.length_b   1.000
_cell.length_c   1.000
_cell.angle_alpha   90.00
_cell.angle_beta   90.00
_cell.angle_gamma   90.00
#
_symmetry.space_group_name_H-M   'P 1'
#
loop_
_entity.id
_entity.type
_entity.pdbx_description
1 polymer ?
#
loop_
_entity_poly.entity_id
_entity_poly.type
_entity_poly.pdbx_seq_one_letter_code
_entity_poly.pdbx_strand_id
1 'polypeptide(L)'
;MWTSRPSPFRHGALFIGAAALIAPTLVALQAPSAQAFGTVNTLGQHAEHERITRAALACAPGTPSDGSCFEPRSLGQVAGHKGTFGAVGAPDSDEAATPEAHCDNADFLATPGYPRSREQATRQLLACVAKLQTRFREGVDAAGGTLNSDGGIAPSESDLNKDCTFTLGIPGRNKCEAIEGFGRALHGVQDFYSHSNWADKAAADRPLGTANPPGLGLPAPSPLLALSTGRPPLASDVPRDLSTGCFSLVPLVCAKRVAHGDLNKDTGLIDPVAGSTADPTTPRGRTADNFDRAVHGAITDTRRQWADFRTALAERYGKSRGETIACVLTHDAPARDCTPR
;
A
#
# COMPACT_ATOMS: atom_id res chain seq x y z
N MET A 1 0.93 51.12 55.54
CA MET A 1 0.28 52.38 55.97
C MET A 1 0.90 53.53 55.18
N TRP A 2 0.04 54.26 54.48
CA TRP A 2 0.16 55.67 54.07
C TRP A 2 1.21 56.05 53.03
N THR A 3 0.68 56.16 51.81
CA THR A 3 1.13 57.01 50.69
C THR A 3 1.10 58.50 51.05
N SER A 4 2.09 59.26 50.57
CA SER A 4 2.05 60.73 50.54
C SER A 4 2.12 61.24 49.08
N ARG A 5 1.13 62.07 48.77
CA ARG A 5 0.76 62.80 47.54
C ARG A 5 1.76 63.95 47.16
N PRO A 6 1.45 64.92 46.26
CA PRO A 6 1.25 64.88 44.79
C PRO A 6 1.90 66.07 44.00
N SER A 7 1.82 66.01 42.64
CA SER A 7 1.58 67.12 41.66
C SER A 7 2.72 68.15 41.35
N PRO A 8 2.64 69.01 40.30
CA PRO A 8 1.86 69.03 39.03
C PRO A 8 2.69 69.36 37.76
N PHE A 9 1.96 69.49 36.62
CA PHE A 9 2.26 70.26 35.39
C PHE A 9 3.06 69.55 34.27
N ARG A 10 2.81 69.72 32.96
CA ARG A 10 1.69 70.21 32.12
C ARG A 10 2.16 70.03 30.65
N HIS A 11 1.23 69.74 29.73
CA HIS A 11 1.32 69.88 28.26
C HIS A 11 2.04 68.82 27.40
N GLY A 12 1.34 68.41 26.34
CA GLY A 12 1.91 67.74 25.18
C GLY A 12 0.90 66.87 24.44
N ALA A 13 -0.05 67.49 23.74
CA ALA A 13 -0.88 66.77 22.77
C ALA A 13 -0.02 66.39 21.56
N LEU A 14 -0.05 65.12 21.18
CA LEU A 14 0.36 64.68 19.84
C LEU A 14 -0.49 63.49 19.41
N PHE A 15 -1.33 63.76 18.42
CA PHE A 15 -2.06 62.77 17.65
C PHE A 15 -1.07 61.96 16.81
N ILE A 16 -1.09 60.64 16.96
CA ILE A 16 -0.60 59.71 15.92
C ILE A 16 -1.70 58.67 15.72
N GLY A 17 -2.38 58.78 14.59
CA GLY A 17 -3.28 57.75 14.11
C GLY A 17 -2.49 56.50 13.75
N ALA A 18 -2.78 55.39 14.41
CA ALA A 18 -2.34 54.08 13.97
C ALA A 18 -3.35 53.55 12.95
N ALA A 19 -3.01 53.71 11.66
CA ALA A 19 -3.69 53.05 10.58
C ALA A 19 -3.45 51.53 10.68
N ALA A 20 -4.53 50.77 10.59
CA ALA A 20 -4.53 49.33 10.55
C ALA A 20 -3.83 48.79 9.29
N LEU A 21 -2.94 47.83 9.47
CA LEU A 21 -2.57 46.85 8.44
C LEU A 21 -2.77 45.46 9.05
N ILE A 22 -4.02 44.99 9.00
CA ILE A 22 -4.33 43.57 9.17
C ILE A 22 -3.94 42.92 7.85
N ALA A 23 -2.75 42.31 7.81
CA ALA A 23 -2.39 41.42 6.72
C ALA A 23 -3.29 40.18 6.81
N PRO A 24 -4.07 39.82 5.78
CA PRO A 24 -4.75 38.54 5.76
C PRO A 24 -3.68 37.47 5.56
N THR A 25 -3.37 36.73 6.62
CA THR A 25 -2.66 35.46 6.54
C THR A 25 -3.58 34.50 5.80
N LEU A 26 -3.39 34.39 4.48
CA LEU A 26 -3.85 33.27 3.68
C LEU A 26 -3.16 32.01 4.20
N VAL A 27 -3.75 31.40 5.24
CA VAL A 27 -3.52 29.99 5.54
C VAL A 27 -4.10 29.23 4.36
N ALA A 28 -3.27 28.93 3.37
CA ALA A 28 -3.59 27.90 2.42
C ALA A 28 -3.86 26.63 3.25
N LEU A 29 -5.12 26.21 3.32
CA LEU A 29 -5.48 24.87 3.77
C LEU A 29 -4.79 23.90 2.82
N GLN A 30 -3.57 23.50 3.18
CA GLN A 30 -2.90 22.39 2.54
C GLN A 30 -3.71 21.16 2.89
N ALA A 31 -4.24 20.47 1.88
CA ALA A 31 -4.75 19.13 2.08
C ALA A 31 -3.61 18.30 2.70
N PRO A 32 -3.84 17.57 3.81
CA PRO A 32 -2.85 16.63 4.32
C PRO A 32 -2.40 15.74 3.16
N SER A 33 -1.10 15.42 3.08
CA SER A 33 -0.62 14.45 2.10
C SER A 33 -1.52 13.23 2.18
N ALA A 34 -2.18 12.92 1.07
CA ALA A 34 -2.83 11.64 0.88
C ALA A 34 -1.78 10.57 1.20
N GLN A 35 -1.97 9.88 2.33
CA GLN A 35 -1.23 8.66 2.63
C GLN A 35 -1.86 7.55 1.80
N ALA A 36 -1.09 6.49 1.52
CA ALA A 36 -1.51 5.33 0.74
C ALA A 36 -2.67 4.56 1.40
N PHE A 37 -3.07 3.39 0.88
CA PHE A 37 -3.98 2.53 1.65
C PHE A 37 -3.38 2.39 3.04
N GLY A 38 -4.15 2.73 4.05
CA GLY A 38 -3.54 2.98 5.33
C GLY A 38 -2.97 1.72 5.95
N THR A 39 -1.81 1.81 6.59
CA THR A 39 -1.33 0.75 7.47
C THR A 39 -1.78 0.94 8.92
N VAL A 40 -2.09 2.17 9.33
CA VAL A 40 -2.41 2.50 10.73
C VAL A 40 -3.87 2.91 10.90
N ASN A 41 -4.39 2.82 12.14
CA ASN A 41 -5.75 3.28 12.48
C ASN A 41 -5.76 4.75 12.95
N THR A 42 -4.95 5.61 12.35
CA THR A 42 -4.77 7.02 12.74
C THR A 42 -4.75 7.93 11.52
N LEU A 43 -4.96 9.24 11.73
CA LEU A 43 -4.96 10.26 10.67
C LEU A 43 -5.98 10.02 9.54
N GLY A 44 -7.10 9.34 9.83
CA GLY A 44 -8.15 9.04 8.86
C GLY A 44 -7.98 7.72 8.10
N GLN A 45 -6.87 7.01 8.31
CA GLN A 45 -6.69 5.64 7.84
C GLN A 45 -7.38 4.62 8.73
N HIS A 46 -7.67 3.47 8.14
CA HIS A 46 -8.37 2.36 8.79
C HIS A 46 -7.63 1.03 8.66
N ALA A 47 -6.30 1.05 8.49
CA ALA A 47 -5.50 -0.15 8.25
C ALA A 47 -6.01 -0.95 7.02
N GLU A 48 -6.28 -0.27 5.91
CA GLU A 48 -6.77 -0.85 4.66
C GLU A 48 -5.88 -2.00 4.17
N HIS A 49 -4.55 -1.86 4.21
CA HIS A 49 -3.64 -2.95 3.84
C HIS A 49 -3.85 -4.22 4.69
N GLU A 50 -3.98 -4.04 6.01
CA GLU A 50 -4.28 -5.15 6.93
C GLU A 50 -5.61 -5.80 6.56
N ARG A 51 -6.67 -5.00 6.39
CA ARG A 51 -8.03 -5.49 6.15
C ARG A 51 -8.17 -6.20 4.81
N ILE A 52 -7.60 -5.65 3.73
CA ILE A 52 -7.55 -6.27 2.40
C ILE A 52 -6.83 -7.61 2.49
N THR A 53 -5.67 -7.63 3.14
CA THR A 53 -4.85 -8.84 3.27
C THR A 53 -5.58 -9.93 4.08
N ARG A 54 -6.27 -9.56 5.16
CA ARG A 54 -7.10 -10.50 5.93
C ARG A 54 -8.27 -11.04 5.10
N ALA A 55 -9.03 -10.18 4.42
CA ALA A 55 -10.15 -10.59 3.59
C ALA A 55 -9.71 -11.48 2.41
N ALA A 56 -8.47 -11.29 1.94
CA ALA A 56 -7.89 -12.09 0.87
C ALA A 56 -7.38 -13.45 1.34
N LEU A 57 -6.66 -13.49 2.48
CA LEU A 57 -5.79 -14.62 2.83
C LEU A 57 -6.17 -15.38 4.09
N ALA A 58 -7.12 -14.90 4.91
CA ALA A 58 -7.49 -15.60 6.14
C ALA A 58 -8.15 -16.96 5.85
N CYS A 59 -7.84 -17.96 6.68
CA CYS A 59 -8.64 -19.17 6.72
C CYS A 59 -10.04 -18.88 7.26
N ALA A 60 -11.03 -19.60 6.75
CA ALA A 60 -12.39 -19.54 7.30
C ALA A 60 -12.37 -19.95 8.79
N PRO A 61 -13.21 -19.34 9.64
CA PRO A 61 -13.25 -19.67 11.07
C PRO A 61 -13.38 -21.18 11.32
N GLY A 62 -12.49 -21.73 12.15
CA GLY A 62 -12.47 -23.16 12.48
C GLY A 62 -11.96 -24.09 11.38
N THR A 63 -11.49 -23.56 10.25
CA THR A 63 -10.90 -24.35 9.16
C THR A 63 -9.37 -24.24 9.24
N PRO A 64 -8.64 -25.35 9.47
CA PRO A 64 -7.18 -25.38 9.39
C PRO A 64 -6.71 -25.03 7.97
N SER A 65 -5.49 -24.52 7.85
CA SER A 65 -4.94 -24.24 6.54
C SER A 65 -4.61 -25.54 5.78
N ASP A 66 -4.93 -25.58 4.49
CA ASP A 66 -4.43 -26.56 3.54
C ASP A 66 -3.26 -26.01 2.70
N GLY A 67 -2.68 -24.90 3.15
CA GLY A 67 -1.71 -24.11 2.41
C GLY A 67 -2.35 -23.07 1.48
N SER A 68 -3.67 -22.96 1.35
CA SER A 68 -4.33 -21.93 0.52
C SER A 68 -4.69 -20.64 1.26
N CYS A 69 -4.72 -20.69 2.58
CA CYS A 69 -5.04 -19.57 3.47
C CYS A 69 -4.08 -19.55 4.66
N PHE A 70 -4.00 -18.44 5.38
CA PHE A 70 -3.10 -18.27 6.52
C PHE A 70 -3.88 -18.42 7.84
N GLU A 71 -3.31 -19.18 8.76
CA GLU A 71 -3.75 -19.27 10.15
C GLU A 71 -3.52 -17.93 10.89
N PRO A 72 -4.23 -17.67 12.00
CA PRO A 72 -4.29 -16.34 12.60
C PRO A 72 -2.93 -15.69 12.92
N ARG A 73 -1.97 -16.44 13.48
CA ARG A 73 -0.65 -15.86 13.85
C ARG A 73 0.19 -15.59 12.61
N SER A 74 0.19 -16.50 11.65
CA SER A 74 0.91 -16.36 10.37
C SER A 74 0.31 -15.23 9.53
N LEU A 75 -1.02 -15.14 9.47
CA LEU A 75 -1.74 -14.03 8.84
C LEU A 75 -1.40 -12.70 9.52
N GLY A 76 -1.29 -12.68 10.85
CA GLY A 76 -0.88 -11.50 11.60
C GLY A 76 0.52 -10.99 11.24
N GLN A 77 1.43 -11.87 10.78
CA GLN A 77 2.74 -11.43 10.29
C GLN A 77 2.62 -10.79 8.91
N VAL A 78 1.81 -11.35 8.00
CA VAL A 78 1.63 -10.79 6.65
C VAL A 78 0.85 -9.47 6.72
N ALA A 79 -0.35 -9.51 7.30
CA ALA A 79 -1.31 -8.40 7.32
C ALA A 79 -0.99 -7.32 8.36
N GLY A 80 -0.24 -7.67 9.40
CA GLY A 80 -0.13 -6.85 10.60
C GLY A 80 -1.21 -7.18 11.62
N HIS A 81 -1.08 -6.56 12.79
CA HIS A 81 -2.04 -6.63 13.89
C HIS A 81 -1.82 -5.41 14.80
N LYS A 82 -2.58 -5.31 15.90
CA LYS A 82 -2.54 -4.13 16.78
C LYS A 82 -1.10 -3.78 17.22
N GLY A 83 -0.62 -2.63 16.73
CA GLY A 83 0.71 -2.10 17.06
C GLY A 83 1.83 -2.54 16.12
N THR A 84 1.52 -3.24 15.03
CA THR A 84 2.49 -3.66 14.00
C THR A 84 1.99 -3.28 12.61
N PHE A 85 2.92 -3.09 11.67
CA PHE A 85 2.61 -2.82 10.26
C PHE A 85 2.34 -4.12 9.48
N GLY A 86 2.78 -5.27 10.01
CA GLY A 86 2.93 -6.49 9.22
C GLY A 86 3.96 -6.33 8.10
N ALA A 87 4.13 -7.37 7.30
CA ALA A 87 4.96 -7.30 6.12
C ALA A 87 4.32 -6.45 5.01
N VAL A 88 2.98 -6.49 4.88
CA VAL A 88 2.26 -5.71 3.87
C VAL A 88 2.33 -4.22 4.11
N GLY A 89 2.40 -3.77 5.37
CA GLY A 89 2.50 -2.36 5.69
C GLY A 89 3.93 -1.84 5.85
N ALA A 90 4.94 -2.71 5.86
CA ALA A 90 6.34 -2.30 6.08
C ALA A 90 6.83 -1.18 5.14
N PRO A 91 6.49 -1.17 3.83
CA PRO A 91 6.93 -0.11 2.93
C PRO A 91 6.47 1.30 3.33
N ASP A 92 5.32 1.47 3.99
CA ASP A 92 4.87 2.77 4.52
C ASP A 92 5.78 3.34 5.61
N SER A 93 6.62 2.50 6.21
CA SER A 93 7.56 2.92 7.25
C SER A 93 8.95 3.20 6.68
N ASP A 94 9.54 2.25 5.96
CA ASP A 94 10.95 2.30 5.57
C ASP A 94 11.19 2.54 4.07
N GLU A 95 10.14 2.51 3.26
CA GLU A 95 10.18 2.78 1.82
C GLU A 95 9.22 3.92 1.40
N ALA A 96 8.67 4.69 2.34
CA ALA A 96 7.65 5.73 2.11
C ALA A 96 7.98 6.80 1.05
N ALA A 97 9.27 7.01 0.79
CA ALA A 97 9.76 7.94 -0.24
C ALA A 97 10.19 7.24 -1.54
N THR A 98 9.89 5.95 -1.69
CA THR A 98 10.29 5.09 -2.82
C THR A 98 9.09 4.82 -3.73
N PRO A 99 8.91 5.58 -4.82
CA PRO A 99 7.71 5.47 -5.65
C PRO A 99 7.45 4.07 -6.20
N GLU A 100 8.50 3.29 -6.46
CA GLU A 100 8.39 1.93 -6.97
C GLU A 100 7.80 0.95 -5.95
N ALA A 101 7.83 1.25 -4.64
CA ALA A 101 7.19 0.41 -3.62
C ALA A 101 5.67 0.63 -3.58
N HIS A 102 5.22 1.85 -3.89
CA HIS A 102 3.82 2.30 -3.85
C HIS A 102 3.17 2.37 -5.24
N CYS A 103 3.89 1.96 -6.29
CA CYS A 103 3.43 2.12 -7.69
C CYS A 103 3.10 3.56 -8.09
N ASP A 104 3.77 4.52 -7.47
CA ASP A 104 3.58 5.94 -7.66
C ASP A 104 4.35 6.51 -8.84
N ASN A 105 4.01 7.76 -9.17
CA ASN A 105 4.69 8.61 -10.13
C ASN A 105 4.63 8.14 -11.59
N ALA A 106 3.78 7.17 -11.93
CA ALA A 106 3.47 6.80 -13.31
C ALA A 106 2.29 7.61 -13.86
N ASP A 107 2.19 8.89 -13.47
CA ASP A 107 1.13 9.79 -13.88
C ASP A 107 1.23 10.16 -15.36
N PHE A 108 0.07 10.18 -16.01
CA PHE A 108 -0.04 10.58 -17.40
C PHE A 108 -1.43 11.12 -17.67
N LEU A 109 -1.49 12.18 -18.46
CA LEU A 109 -2.72 12.67 -19.03
C LEU A 109 -2.49 12.98 -20.51
N ALA A 110 -3.37 12.46 -21.37
CA ALA A 110 -3.29 12.63 -22.82
C ALA A 110 -3.73 14.02 -23.29
N THR A 111 -3.15 15.07 -22.72
CA THR A 111 -3.45 16.47 -23.00
C THR A 111 -2.18 17.19 -23.46
N PRO A 112 -2.25 18.06 -24.48
CA PRO A 112 -1.11 18.88 -24.89
C PRO A 112 -0.48 19.64 -23.72
N GLY A 113 0.86 19.58 -23.63
CA GLY A 113 1.61 20.28 -22.59
C GLY A 113 1.61 19.61 -21.20
N TYR A 114 1.08 18.39 -21.07
CA TYR A 114 1.22 17.63 -19.82
C TYR A 114 2.70 17.39 -19.48
N PRO A 115 3.16 17.62 -18.23
CA PRO A 115 4.59 17.64 -17.91
C PRO A 115 5.33 16.30 -18.09
N ARG A 116 4.61 15.17 -18.10
CA ARG A 116 5.19 13.82 -18.18
C ARG A 116 4.78 13.12 -19.47
N SER A 117 5.75 12.58 -20.20
CA SER A 117 5.45 11.83 -21.43
C SER A 117 4.86 10.45 -21.12
N ARG A 118 4.18 9.85 -22.11
CA ARG A 118 3.64 8.49 -21.95
C ARG A 118 4.74 7.47 -21.68
N GLU A 119 5.89 7.63 -22.33
CA GLU A 119 7.05 6.76 -22.18
C GLU A 119 7.67 6.90 -20.78
N GLN A 120 7.77 8.11 -20.23
CA GLN A 120 8.27 8.34 -18.87
C GLN A 120 7.36 7.72 -17.81
N ALA A 121 6.05 7.83 -17.99
CA ALA A 121 5.09 7.22 -17.08
C ALA A 121 5.10 5.69 -17.20
N THR A 122 5.19 5.15 -18.42
CA THR A 122 5.32 3.69 -18.66
C THR A 122 6.57 3.13 -18.01
N ARG A 123 7.73 3.78 -18.18
CA ARG A 123 8.98 3.34 -17.52
C ARG A 123 8.87 3.31 -16.00
N GLN A 124 8.18 4.27 -15.38
CA GLN A 124 7.95 4.29 -13.94
C GLN A 124 7.06 3.13 -13.48
N LEU A 125 5.96 2.89 -14.19
CA LEU A 125 5.08 1.77 -13.86
C LEU A 125 5.83 0.43 -13.96
N LEU A 126 6.62 0.23 -15.02
CA LEU A 126 7.42 -0.98 -15.18
C LEU A 126 8.52 -1.09 -14.11
N ALA A 127 9.05 0.02 -13.61
CA ALA A 127 9.98 0.03 -12.48
C ALA A 127 9.29 -0.40 -11.17
N CYS A 128 8.05 0.03 -10.92
CA CYS A 128 7.25 -0.52 -9.82
C CYS A 128 7.10 -2.04 -9.97
N VAL A 129 6.60 -2.52 -11.11
CA VAL A 129 6.40 -3.95 -11.35
C VAL A 129 7.69 -4.75 -11.15
N ALA A 130 8.82 -4.26 -11.65
CA ALA A 130 10.12 -4.89 -11.46
C ALA A 130 10.55 -4.96 -9.98
N LYS A 131 10.24 -3.93 -9.19
CA LYS A 131 10.49 -3.92 -7.75
C LYS A 131 9.60 -4.95 -7.03
N LEU A 132 8.31 -5.00 -7.33
CA LEU A 132 7.40 -5.97 -6.74
C LEU A 132 7.78 -7.41 -7.12
N GLN A 133 8.20 -7.65 -8.36
CA GLN A 133 8.75 -8.93 -8.81
C GLN A 133 10.01 -9.33 -8.05
N THR A 134 10.84 -8.35 -7.69
CA THR A 134 12.03 -8.60 -6.88
C THR A 134 11.67 -9.01 -5.47
N ARG A 135 10.77 -8.27 -4.80
CA ARG A 135 10.26 -8.63 -3.46
C ARG A 135 9.59 -10.01 -3.45
N PHE A 136 8.76 -10.29 -4.45
CA PHE A 136 8.12 -11.60 -4.61
C PHE A 136 9.16 -12.73 -4.70
N ARG A 137 10.19 -12.56 -5.55
CA ARG A 137 11.27 -13.54 -5.71
C ARG A 137 12.11 -13.70 -4.44
N GLU A 138 12.45 -12.61 -3.75
CA GLU A 138 13.14 -12.64 -2.46
C GLU A 138 12.36 -13.49 -1.45
N GLY A 139 11.03 -13.33 -1.41
CA GLY A 139 10.16 -14.14 -0.57
C GLY A 139 10.21 -15.63 -0.95
N VAL A 140 10.12 -15.95 -2.24
CA VAL A 140 10.22 -17.33 -2.73
C VAL A 140 11.58 -17.95 -2.39
N ASP A 141 12.66 -17.20 -2.55
CA ASP A 141 14.04 -17.64 -2.28
C ASP A 141 14.27 -17.94 -0.80
N ALA A 142 13.83 -17.03 0.08
CA ALA A 142 13.93 -17.19 1.53
C ALA A 142 13.13 -18.40 2.03
N ALA A 143 11.97 -18.67 1.43
CA ALA A 143 11.08 -19.74 1.86
C ALA A 143 11.74 -21.13 1.80
N GLY A 144 12.74 -21.33 0.94
CA GLY A 144 13.53 -22.56 0.90
C GLY A 144 14.28 -22.87 2.19
N GLY A 145 14.70 -21.85 2.95
CA GLY A 145 15.40 -22.00 4.23
C GLY A 145 14.49 -22.39 5.39
N THR A 146 13.17 -22.50 5.16
CA THR A 146 12.24 -23.04 6.16
C THR A 146 12.33 -24.57 6.29
N LEU A 147 13.07 -25.22 5.41
CA LEU A 147 13.37 -26.66 5.44
C LEU A 147 14.86 -26.89 5.65
N ASN A 148 15.18 -27.99 6.34
CA ASN A 148 16.52 -28.56 6.43
C ASN A 148 16.97 -29.14 5.08
N SER A 149 18.25 -29.50 4.98
CA SER A 149 18.83 -30.13 3.78
C SER A 149 18.18 -31.47 3.43
N ASP A 150 17.68 -32.22 4.42
CA ASP A 150 16.95 -33.47 4.24
C ASP A 150 15.48 -33.26 3.82
N GLY A 151 15.00 -32.02 3.74
CA GLY A 151 13.62 -31.67 3.41
C GLY A 151 12.67 -31.65 4.61
N GLY A 152 13.15 -31.99 5.82
CA GLY A 152 12.40 -31.80 7.05
C GLY A 152 12.19 -30.32 7.36
N ILE A 153 11.17 -29.99 8.15
CA ILE A 153 10.92 -28.60 8.58
C ILE A 153 12.03 -28.16 9.52
N ALA A 154 12.56 -26.95 9.34
CA ALA A 154 13.55 -26.33 10.21
C ALA A 154 12.84 -25.46 11.28
N PRO A 155 12.65 -25.93 12.53
CA PRO A 155 11.81 -25.22 13.50
C PRO A 155 12.39 -23.85 13.89
N SER A 156 13.73 -23.76 14.02
CA SER A 156 14.41 -22.49 14.31
C SER A 156 14.19 -21.41 13.25
N GLU A 157 13.87 -21.82 12.02
CA GLU A 157 13.66 -20.96 10.86
C GLU A 157 12.19 -20.72 10.51
N SER A 158 11.28 -21.44 11.17
CA SER A 158 9.85 -21.43 10.83
C SER A 158 8.92 -21.16 12.01
N ASP A 159 9.41 -21.20 13.24
CA ASP A 159 8.59 -20.85 14.39
C ASP A 159 8.24 -19.36 14.43
N LEU A 160 7.07 -19.08 15.00
CA LEU A 160 6.61 -17.72 15.27
C LEU A 160 6.56 -17.44 16.76
N ASN A 161 7.35 -18.12 17.61
CA ASN A 161 7.32 -17.92 19.07
C ASN A 161 7.53 -16.45 19.46
N LYS A 162 8.27 -15.72 18.62
CA LYS A 162 8.35 -14.26 18.58
C LYS A 162 7.81 -13.76 17.24
N ASP A 163 7.20 -12.58 17.24
CA ASP A 163 6.82 -11.92 16.00
C ASP A 163 8.04 -11.63 15.13
N CYS A 164 7.80 -11.53 13.83
CA CYS A 164 8.77 -11.06 12.86
C CYS A 164 8.94 -9.54 12.99
N THR A 165 10.08 -9.03 12.50
CA THR A 165 10.34 -7.59 12.41
C THR A 165 10.60 -7.28 10.94
N PHE A 166 9.70 -6.52 10.32
CA PHE A 166 9.73 -6.21 8.88
C PHE A 166 10.22 -4.81 8.57
N THR A 167 10.57 -4.05 9.61
CA THR A 167 11.12 -2.69 9.48
C THR A 167 12.55 -2.70 10.01
N LEU A 168 13.31 -1.63 9.77
CA LEU A 168 14.70 -1.45 10.22
C LEU A 168 15.75 -2.30 9.46
N GLY A 169 15.33 -3.13 8.50
CA GLY A 169 16.23 -3.94 7.67
C GLY A 169 17.02 -5.01 8.43
N ILE A 170 16.44 -5.54 9.52
CA ILE A 170 17.06 -6.58 10.35
C ILE A 170 16.59 -7.95 9.84
N PRO A 171 17.48 -8.80 9.31
CA PRO A 171 17.09 -10.13 8.88
C PRO A 171 16.54 -10.97 10.03
N GLY A 172 15.46 -11.69 9.76
CA GLY A 172 14.81 -12.63 10.65
C GLY A 172 15.02 -14.09 10.24
N ARG A 173 14.13 -14.93 10.77
CA ARG A 173 14.01 -16.35 10.39
C ARG A 173 13.57 -16.45 8.93
N ASN A 174 13.90 -17.55 8.24
CA ASN A 174 13.52 -17.71 6.83
C ASN A 174 12.00 -17.61 6.57
N LYS A 175 11.13 -18.04 7.51
CA LYS A 175 9.68 -17.79 7.40
C LYS A 175 9.35 -16.30 7.43
N CYS A 176 10.03 -15.51 8.27
CA CYS A 176 9.85 -14.06 8.31
C CYS A 176 10.32 -13.41 7.00
N GLU A 177 11.51 -13.76 6.51
CA GLU A 177 12.02 -13.23 5.24
C GLU A 177 11.11 -13.57 4.04
N ALA A 178 10.57 -14.79 4.02
CA ALA A 178 9.59 -15.21 3.02
C ALA A 178 8.31 -14.35 3.07
N ILE A 179 7.80 -14.13 4.29
CA ILE A 179 6.63 -13.28 4.54
C ILE A 179 6.93 -11.81 4.20
N GLU A 180 8.13 -11.32 4.47
CA GLU A 180 8.55 -9.95 4.16
C GLU A 180 8.53 -9.70 2.65
N GLY A 181 9.21 -10.55 1.87
CA GLY A 181 9.24 -10.44 0.42
C GLY A 181 7.83 -10.51 -0.18
N PHE A 182 7.00 -11.42 0.31
CA PHE A 182 5.61 -11.53 -0.15
C PHE A 182 4.77 -10.30 0.24
N GLY A 183 4.81 -9.87 1.51
CA GLY A 183 4.04 -8.73 2.00
C GLY A 183 4.42 -7.42 1.34
N ARG A 184 5.72 -7.13 1.18
CA ARG A 184 6.19 -5.93 0.46
C ARG A 184 5.78 -5.93 -1.01
N ALA A 185 5.67 -7.10 -1.64
CA ALA A 185 5.12 -7.20 -2.99
C ALA A 185 3.60 -6.92 -3.03
N LEU A 186 2.85 -7.44 -2.05
CA LEU A 186 1.41 -7.18 -1.92
C LEU A 186 1.10 -5.69 -1.69
N HIS A 187 1.96 -4.98 -0.95
CA HIS A 187 1.81 -3.56 -0.69
C HIS A 187 1.59 -2.76 -1.99
N GLY A 188 2.55 -2.81 -2.91
CA GLY A 188 2.43 -2.10 -4.20
C GLY A 188 1.33 -2.65 -5.11
N VAL A 189 0.96 -3.93 -4.99
CA VAL A 189 -0.22 -4.49 -5.68
C VAL A 189 -1.50 -3.83 -5.17
N GLN A 190 -1.63 -3.64 -3.87
CA GLN A 190 -2.80 -3.00 -3.26
C GLN A 190 -2.83 -1.50 -3.58
N ASP A 191 -1.69 -0.82 -3.51
CA ASP A 191 -1.56 0.60 -3.87
C ASP A 191 -1.86 0.90 -5.33
N PHE A 192 -1.52 -0.04 -6.23
CA PHE A 192 -1.91 0.09 -7.63
C PHE A 192 -3.42 0.26 -7.80
N TYR A 193 -4.26 -0.39 -6.99
CA TYR A 193 -5.72 -0.23 -7.11
C TYR A 193 -6.24 1.05 -6.43
N SER A 194 -5.61 1.51 -5.36
CA SER A 194 -6.03 2.73 -4.64
C SER A 194 -5.56 4.02 -5.32
N HIS A 195 -4.41 4.03 -6.01
CA HIS A 195 -3.81 5.26 -6.56
C HIS A 195 -3.57 5.25 -8.07
N SER A 196 -4.05 4.23 -8.78
CA SER A 196 -4.16 4.27 -10.24
C SER A 196 -5.59 4.48 -10.72
N ASN A 197 -5.79 4.87 -11.97
CA ASN A 197 -7.12 4.90 -12.57
C ASN A 197 -7.60 3.54 -13.14
N TRP A 198 -6.94 2.42 -12.77
CA TRP A 198 -7.20 1.10 -13.37
C TRP A 198 -8.65 0.64 -13.24
N ALA A 199 -9.13 0.46 -12.01
CA ALA A 199 -10.46 -0.11 -11.76
C ALA A 199 -11.57 0.94 -11.73
N ASP A 200 -11.22 2.23 -11.70
CA ASP A 200 -12.12 3.29 -11.26
C ASP A 200 -12.79 4.06 -12.41
N LYS A 201 -13.65 5.02 -12.04
CA LYS A 201 -14.36 5.93 -12.92
C LYS A 201 -14.05 7.37 -12.57
N ALA A 202 -14.06 8.25 -13.57
CA ALA A 202 -14.02 9.69 -13.36
C ALA A 202 -15.37 10.22 -12.86
N ALA A 203 -15.34 11.35 -12.16
CA ALA A 203 -16.55 12.03 -11.76
C ALA A 203 -17.24 12.61 -13.00
N ALA A 204 -18.48 12.19 -13.27
CA ALA A 204 -19.21 12.52 -14.49
C ALA A 204 -19.67 13.99 -14.56
N ASP A 205 -19.73 14.66 -13.41
CA ASP A 205 -20.16 16.06 -13.25
C ASP A 205 -18.99 17.06 -13.32
N ARG A 206 -17.76 16.58 -13.52
CA ARG A 206 -16.55 17.41 -13.60
C ARG A 206 -15.82 17.18 -14.92
N PRO A 207 -15.22 18.22 -15.52
CA PRO A 207 -14.41 18.04 -16.72
C PRO A 207 -13.22 17.12 -16.44
N LEU A 208 -12.80 16.37 -17.45
CA LEU A 208 -11.58 15.56 -17.37
C LEU A 208 -10.36 16.48 -17.32
N GLY A 209 -9.40 16.15 -16.46
CA GLY A 209 -8.21 16.97 -16.25
C GLY A 209 -7.33 16.43 -15.13
N THR A 210 -6.34 17.21 -14.69
CA THR A 210 -5.43 16.78 -13.61
C THR A 210 -6.16 16.48 -12.30
N ALA A 211 -7.16 17.29 -11.95
CA ALA A 211 -7.97 17.13 -10.73
C ALA A 211 -9.16 16.15 -10.87
N ASN A 212 -9.38 15.60 -12.07
CA ASN A 212 -10.39 14.58 -12.35
C ASN A 212 -9.92 13.74 -13.54
N PRO A 213 -8.85 12.95 -13.38
CA PRO A 213 -8.30 12.17 -14.47
C PRO A 213 -9.31 11.11 -14.95
N PRO A 214 -9.22 10.66 -16.22
CA PRO A 214 -10.04 9.57 -16.73
C PRO A 214 -9.94 8.32 -15.84
N GLY A 215 -11.03 7.58 -15.69
CA GLY A 215 -11.04 6.23 -15.11
C GLY A 215 -11.09 5.18 -16.22
N LEU A 216 -10.42 4.04 -16.04
CA LEU A 216 -10.40 2.99 -17.06
C LEU A 216 -11.47 1.91 -16.86
N GLY A 217 -11.95 1.71 -15.63
CA GLY A 217 -12.95 0.68 -15.32
C GLY A 217 -12.54 -0.75 -15.68
N LEU A 218 -11.23 -1.04 -15.70
CA LEU A 218 -10.69 -2.35 -16.08
C LEU A 218 -10.89 -3.38 -14.96
N PRO A 219 -11.00 -4.68 -15.32
CA PRO A 219 -11.21 -5.75 -14.33
C PRO A 219 -9.94 -6.02 -13.52
N ALA A 220 -10.14 -6.64 -12.35
CA ALA A 220 -9.07 -7.30 -11.60
C ALA A 220 -9.10 -8.82 -11.84
N PRO A 221 -7.98 -9.53 -11.71
CA PRO A 221 -6.64 -9.01 -11.41
C PRO A 221 -5.99 -8.32 -12.63
N SER A 222 -5.09 -7.39 -12.38
CA SER A 222 -4.37 -6.68 -13.42
C SER A 222 -3.29 -7.59 -14.02
N PRO A 223 -3.27 -7.81 -15.35
CA PRO A 223 -2.21 -8.59 -15.99
C PRO A 223 -0.84 -7.93 -15.88
N LEU A 224 -0.79 -6.61 -15.62
CA LEU A 224 0.47 -5.88 -15.43
C LEU A 224 1.21 -6.31 -14.16
N LEU A 225 0.49 -6.84 -13.17
CA LEU A 225 1.02 -7.25 -11.88
C LEU A 225 1.29 -8.77 -11.81
N ALA A 226 1.59 -9.42 -12.93
CA ALA A 226 1.99 -10.84 -12.95
C ALA A 226 3.41 -11.04 -12.39
N LEU A 227 3.52 -11.11 -11.06
CA LEU A 227 4.81 -11.05 -10.36
C LEU A 227 5.65 -12.33 -10.50
N SER A 228 5.02 -13.49 -10.60
CA SER A 228 5.69 -14.80 -10.74
C SER A 228 6.54 -14.94 -12.01
N THR A 229 6.24 -14.16 -13.05
CA THR A 229 6.97 -14.21 -14.32
C THR A 229 8.43 -13.74 -14.21
N GLY A 230 8.76 -12.96 -13.17
CA GLY A 230 10.08 -12.36 -12.98
C GLY A 230 10.50 -11.38 -14.09
N ARG A 231 9.58 -10.98 -14.97
CA ARG A 231 9.81 -10.05 -16.07
C ARG A 231 8.67 -9.04 -16.16
N PRO A 232 8.95 -7.72 -16.19
CA PRO A 232 7.89 -6.74 -16.36
C PRO A 232 7.13 -6.97 -17.68
N PRO A 233 5.84 -6.59 -17.76
CA PRO A 233 5.08 -6.65 -19.01
C PRO A 233 5.71 -5.76 -20.08
N LEU A 234 5.34 -5.98 -21.35
CA LEU A 234 5.83 -5.14 -22.43
C LEU A 234 5.23 -3.74 -22.28
N ALA A 235 5.97 -2.72 -22.73
CA ALA A 235 5.46 -1.35 -22.75
C ALA A 235 4.15 -1.22 -23.57
N SER A 236 3.95 -2.07 -24.57
CA SER A 236 2.73 -2.16 -25.38
C SER A 236 1.51 -2.70 -24.62
N ASP A 237 1.73 -3.41 -23.52
CA ASP A 237 0.65 -4.00 -22.70
C ASP A 237 0.07 -2.97 -21.73
N VAL A 238 0.79 -1.87 -21.49
CA VAL A 238 0.35 -0.77 -20.62
C VAL A 238 -0.74 0.02 -21.34
N PRO A 239 -1.98 0.08 -20.81
CA PRO A 239 -3.03 0.88 -21.43
C PRO A 239 -2.60 2.33 -21.58
N ARG A 240 -2.83 2.90 -22.77
CA ARG A 240 -2.37 4.25 -23.12
C ARG A 240 -2.77 5.30 -22.08
N ASP A 241 -3.96 5.18 -21.50
CA ASP A 241 -4.50 6.16 -20.56
C ASP A 241 -4.36 5.74 -19.08
N LEU A 242 -3.59 4.68 -18.79
CA LEU A 242 -3.27 4.28 -17.41
C LEU A 242 -2.40 5.33 -16.73
N SER A 243 -2.83 5.80 -15.58
CA SER A 243 -2.13 6.78 -14.76
C SER A 243 -2.10 6.30 -13.33
N THR A 244 -0.95 6.43 -12.66
CA THR A 244 -0.88 6.45 -11.19
C THR A 244 -0.64 7.87 -10.69
N GLY A 245 -0.70 8.08 -9.39
CA GLY A 245 -0.58 9.40 -8.76
C GLY A 245 0.83 9.96 -8.78
N CYS A 246 0.99 11.28 -8.96
CA CYS A 246 2.23 11.95 -8.58
C CYS A 246 2.28 12.10 -7.05
N PHE A 247 3.33 11.54 -6.43
CA PHE A 247 3.60 11.70 -5.01
C PHE A 247 4.98 12.34 -4.80
N SER A 248 5.05 13.29 -3.86
CA SER A 248 6.28 13.97 -3.46
C SER A 248 6.12 14.59 -2.08
N LEU A 249 7.12 14.36 -1.22
CA LEU A 249 7.26 15.06 0.06
C LEU A 249 7.71 16.52 -0.11
N VAL A 250 8.28 16.86 -1.28
CA VAL A 250 8.65 18.23 -1.62
C VAL A 250 7.44 18.95 -2.20
N PRO A 251 7.02 20.09 -1.63
CA PRO A 251 5.89 20.87 -2.13
C PRO A 251 6.04 21.22 -3.62
N LEU A 252 4.90 21.36 -4.30
CA LEU A 252 4.77 21.85 -5.68
C LEU A 252 5.33 20.96 -6.80
N VAL A 253 6.09 19.88 -6.50
CA VAL A 253 6.57 18.93 -7.53
C VAL A 253 5.43 18.33 -8.35
N CYS A 254 4.27 18.14 -7.73
CA CYS A 254 3.08 17.57 -8.37
C CYS A 254 2.05 18.61 -8.84
N ALA A 255 2.30 19.92 -8.69
CA ALA A 255 1.26 20.95 -8.84
C ALA A 255 0.59 21.05 -10.22
N LYS A 256 1.21 20.50 -11.27
CA LYS A 256 0.68 20.48 -12.65
C LYS A 256 0.49 19.06 -13.19
N ARG A 257 0.56 18.07 -12.31
CA ARG A 257 0.43 16.65 -12.62
C ARG A 257 -0.87 16.14 -12.00
N VAL A 258 -1.34 14.98 -12.46
CA VAL A 258 -2.35 14.20 -11.73
C VAL A 258 -1.71 13.82 -10.40
N ALA A 259 -2.21 14.37 -9.30
CA ALA A 259 -1.63 14.11 -7.99
C ALA A 259 -2.13 12.76 -7.45
N HIS A 260 -1.37 12.17 -6.54
CA HIS A 260 -1.78 11.00 -5.78
C HIS A 260 -3.15 11.20 -5.13
N GLY A 261 -3.41 12.35 -4.53
CA GLY A 261 -4.71 12.69 -3.95
C GLY A 261 -5.88 12.71 -4.95
N ASP A 262 -5.64 12.96 -6.23
CA ASP A 262 -6.70 13.03 -7.25
C ASP A 262 -7.17 11.63 -7.70
N LEU A 263 -6.30 10.63 -7.58
CA LEU A 263 -6.60 9.23 -7.84
C LEU A 263 -6.94 8.45 -6.56
N ASN A 264 -6.73 9.05 -5.39
CA ASN A 264 -6.82 8.38 -4.10
C ASN A 264 -8.24 7.87 -3.78
N LYS A 265 -8.38 6.55 -3.59
CA LYS A 265 -9.60 5.86 -3.12
C LYS A 265 -9.51 5.34 -1.69
N ASP A 266 -8.54 5.77 -0.90
CA ASP A 266 -8.34 5.39 0.50
C ASP A 266 -9.46 5.91 1.41
N THR A 267 -9.30 5.56 2.69
CA THR A 267 -10.01 6.12 3.85
C THR A 267 -11.51 5.81 3.87
N GLY A 268 -11.83 4.53 3.72
CA GLY A 268 -13.17 3.96 3.98
C GLY A 268 -13.10 2.73 4.89
N LEU A 269 -14.26 2.18 5.23
CA LEU A 269 -14.37 0.99 6.07
C LEU A 269 -14.30 -0.27 5.21
N ILE A 270 -13.48 -1.24 5.63
CA ILE A 270 -13.36 -2.56 5.00
C ILE A 270 -13.63 -3.62 6.08
N ASP A 271 -14.55 -4.54 5.84
CA ASP A 271 -14.72 -5.72 6.69
C ASP A 271 -13.54 -6.68 6.44
N PRO A 272 -12.71 -7.01 7.46
CA PRO A 272 -11.52 -7.84 7.28
C PRO A 272 -11.84 -9.32 7.04
N VAL A 273 -13.10 -9.74 7.16
CA VAL A 273 -13.57 -11.11 6.91
C VAL A 273 -14.27 -11.17 5.55
N ALA A 274 -15.26 -10.30 5.33
CA ALA A 274 -16.08 -10.33 4.12
C ALA A 274 -15.46 -9.56 2.94
N GLY A 275 -14.58 -8.59 3.21
CA GLY A 275 -14.08 -7.65 2.22
C GLY A 275 -15.08 -6.57 1.80
N SER A 276 -16.28 -6.54 2.40
CA SER A 276 -17.31 -5.54 2.10
C SER A 276 -16.88 -4.14 2.50
N THR A 277 -17.24 -3.14 1.69
CA THR A 277 -16.83 -1.76 1.87
C THR A 277 -17.96 -0.83 2.32
N ALA A 278 -17.63 0.23 3.05
CA ALA A 278 -18.56 1.29 3.44
C ALA A 278 -17.84 2.64 3.65
N ASP A 279 -18.62 3.72 3.67
CA ASP A 279 -18.19 5.06 4.09
C ASP A 279 -16.88 5.60 3.50
N PRO A 280 -16.68 5.58 2.15
CA PRO A 280 -15.49 6.18 1.55
C PRO A 280 -15.45 7.68 1.81
N THR A 281 -14.27 8.22 2.16
CA THR A 281 -14.14 9.64 2.49
C THR A 281 -13.34 10.47 1.48
N THR A 282 -12.49 9.84 0.66
CA THR A 282 -11.80 10.53 -0.44
C THR A 282 -12.77 11.00 -1.54
N PRO A 283 -12.49 12.12 -2.24
CA PRO A 283 -13.32 12.55 -3.36
C PRO A 283 -13.42 11.51 -4.49
N ARG A 284 -12.30 10.84 -4.82
CA ARG A 284 -12.30 9.80 -5.86
C ARG A 284 -12.92 8.51 -5.36
N GLY A 285 -12.73 8.12 -4.09
CA GLY A 285 -13.40 6.98 -3.46
C GLY A 285 -14.93 7.10 -3.42
N ARG A 286 -15.46 8.31 -3.18
CA ARG A 286 -16.91 8.62 -3.21
C ARG A 286 -17.53 8.68 -4.60
N THR A 287 -16.72 8.68 -5.65
CA THR A 287 -17.23 8.74 -7.02
C THR A 287 -17.74 7.36 -7.41
N ALA A 288 -19.04 7.25 -7.70
CA ALA A 288 -19.70 6.00 -8.05
C ALA A 288 -19.38 4.87 -7.03
N ASP A 289 -18.86 3.75 -7.50
CA ASP A 289 -18.46 2.57 -6.75
C ASP A 289 -16.91 2.42 -6.67
N ASN A 290 -16.16 3.52 -6.75
CA ASN A 290 -14.70 3.49 -6.92
C ASN A 290 -13.93 2.87 -5.74
N PHE A 291 -14.30 3.20 -4.50
CA PHE A 291 -13.67 2.57 -3.33
C PHE A 291 -13.88 1.06 -3.31
N ASP A 292 -15.14 0.65 -3.53
CA ASP A 292 -15.52 -0.76 -3.60
C ASP A 292 -14.74 -1.52 -4.68
N ARG A 293 -14.64 -0.94 -5.88
CA ARG A 293 -13.88 -1.51 -7.00
C ARG A 293 -12.38 -1.64 -6.69
N ALA A 294 -11.79 -0.63 -6.05
CA ALA A 294 -10.38 -0.67 -5.68
C ALA A 294 -10.11 -1.77 -4.64
N VAL A 295 -10.92 -1.83 -3.58
CA VAL A 295 -10.79 -2.85 -2.52
C VAL A 295 -11.02 -4.26 -3.06
N HIS A 296 -12.10 -4.50 -3.79
CA HIS A 296 -12.38 -5.82 -4.37
C HIS A 296 -11.33 -6.22 -5.42
N GLY A 297 -10.79 -5.25 -6.17
CA GLY A 297 -9.68 -5.47 -7.07
C GLY A 297 -8.41 -5.91 -6.34
N ALA A 298 -8.04 -5.20 -5.28
CA ALA A 298 -6.89 -5.50 -4.44
C ALA A 298 -7.01 -6.84 -3.71
N ILE A 299 -8.20 -7.20 -3.21
CA ILE A 299 -8.47 -8.52 -2.60
C ILE A 299 -8.30 -9.63 -3.63
N THR A 300 -8.90 -9.46 -4.82
CA THR A 300 -8.84 -10.45 -5.90
C THR A 300 -7.40 -10.66 -6.36
N ASP A 301 -6.64 -9.58 -6.52
CA ASP A 301 -5.25 -9.67 -6.95
C ASP A 301 -4.36 -10.24 -5.84
N THR A 302 -4.56 -9.88 -4.58
CA THR A 302 -3.84 -10.47 -3.44
C THR A 302 -4.03 -12.00 -3.38
N ARG A 303 -5.25 -12.50 -3.62
CA ARG A 303 -5.52 -13.94 -3.74
C ARG A 303 -4.76 -14.58 -4.89
N ARG A 304 -4.73 -13.92 -6.06
CA ARG A 304 -3.93 -14.36 -7.21
C ARG A 304 -2.45 -14.42 -6.84
N GLN A 305 -1.89 -13.39 -6.22
CA GLN A 305 -0.46 -13.35 -5.86
C GLN A 305 -0.08 -14.51 -4.94
N TRP A 306 -0.95 -14.89 -3.98
CA TRP A 306 -0.68 -16.07 -3.16
C TRP A 306 -0.71 -17.38 -3.96
N ALA A 307 -1.66 -17.54 -4.88
CA ALA A 307 -1.70 -18.70 -5.77
C ALA A 307 -0.44 -18.79 -6.67
N ASP A 308 -0.01 -17.65 -7.20
CA ASP A 308 1.21 -17.52 -8.00
C ASP A 308 2.47 -17.80 -7.16
N PHE A 309 2.50 -17.35 -5.90
CA PHE A 309 3.62 -17.60 -4.98
C PHE A 309 3.77 -19.09 -4.69
N ARG A 310 2.65 -19.80 -4.43
CA ARG A 310 2.68 -21.27 -4.27
C ARG A 310 3.13 -21.98 -5.52
N THR A 311 2.71 -21.50 -6.69
CA THR A 311 3.17 -22.04 -7.98
C THR A 311 4.69 -21.85 -8.13
N ALA A 312 5.20 -20.67 -7.84
CA ALA A 312 6.63 -20.37 -7.88
C ALA A 312 7.44 -21.23 -6.88
N LEU A 313 6.90 -21.51 -5.69
CA LEU A 313 7.51 -22.44 -4.73
C LEU A 313 7.61 -23.85 -5.31
N ALA A 314 6.54 -24.35 -5.92
CA ALA A 314 6.51 -25.67 -6.54
C ALA A 314 7.46 -25.78 -7.75
N GLU A 315 7.54 -24.73 -8.57
CA GLU A 315 8.46 -24.65 -9.71
C GLU A 315 9.92 -24.62 -9.25
N ARG A 316 10.22 -23.87 -8.19
CA ARG A 316 11.59 -23.69 -7.70
C ARG A 316 12.12 -24.87 -6.91
N TYR A 317 11.32 -25.44 -6.01
CA TYR A 317 11.77 -26.48 -5.07
C TYR A 317 11.25 -27.88 -5.42
N GLY A 318 10.44 -28.00 -6.47
CA GLY A 318 9.69 -29.21 -6.81
C GLY A 318 8.37 -29.28 -6.04
N LYS A 319 7.36 -29.91 -6.64
CA LYS A 319 5.97 -29.92 -6.15
C LYS A 319 5.86 -30.28 -4.67
N SER A 320 6.47 -31.39 -4.25
CA SER A 320 6.37 -31.91 -2.88
C SER A 320 6.93 -30.92 -1.85
N ARG A 321 8.17 -30.47 -2.07
CA ARG A 321 8.84 -29.49 -1.19
C ARG A 321 8.13 -28.14 -1.22
N GLY A 322 7.68 -27.69 -2.38
CA GLY A 322 6.92 -26.45 -2.53
C GLY A 322 5.61 -26.45 -1.74
N GLU A 323 4.87 -27.57 -1.77
CA GLU A 323 3.66 -27.77 -0.95
C GLU A 323 3.99 -27.75 0.56
N THR A 324 5.08 -28.39 0.99
CA THR A 324 5.53 -28.34 2.39
C THR A 324 5.91 -26.92 2.79
N ILE A 325 6.64 -26.16 1.95
CA ILE A 325 6.99 -24.76 2.23
C ILE A 325 5.72 -23.90 2.34
N ALA A 326 4.77 -24.05 1.42
CA ALA A 326 3.49 -23.33 1.49
C ALA A 326 2.72 -23.64 2.78
N CYS A 327 2.72 -24.91 3.23
CA CYS A 327 2.19 -25.28 4.54
C CYS A 327 2.92 -24.52 5.66
N VAL A 328 4.26 -24.50 5.65
CA VAL A 328 5.07 -23.83 6.68
C VAL A 328 4.77 -22.33 6.77
N LEU A 329 4.61 -21.64 5.64
CA LEU A 329 4.32 -20.21 5.62
C LEU A 329 2.93 -19.89 6.18
N THR A 330 1.97 -20.79 6.00
CA THR A 330 0.56 -20.57 6.35
C THR A 330 0.18 -21.00 7.77
N HIS A 331 0.92 -21.91 8.39
CA HIS A 331 0.58 -22.49 9.69
C HIS A 331 1.28 -21.81 10.87
N ASP A 332 0.58 -21.71 12.00
CA ASP A 332 1.08 -21.06 13.22
C ASP A 332 2.13 -21.91 13.95
N ALA A 333 2.06 -23.24 13.84
CA ALA A 333 3.06 -24.17 14.37
C ALA A 333 3.51 -25.20 13.32
N PRO A 334 4.31 -24.79 12.32
CA PRO A 334 4.66 -25.61 11.18
C PRO A 334 5.27 -26.97 11.52
N ALA A 335 6.19 -27.02 12.49
CA ALA A 335 6.87 -28.25 12.88
C ALA A 335 5.93 -29.33 13.46
N ARG A 336 4.73 -28.93 13.92
CA ARG A 336 3.70 -29.84 14.42
C ARG A 336 2.69 -30.18 13.32
N ASP A 337 2.26 -29.18 12.56
CA ASP A 337 1.05 -29.28 11.72
C ASP A 337 1.38 -29.67 10.26
N CYS A 338 2.60 -29.37 9.80
CA CYS A 338 3.02 -29.68 8.45
C CYS A 338 3.82 -30.99 8.40
N THR A 339 3.47 -31.85 7.46
CA THR A 339 4.21 -33.09 7.19
C THR A 339 5.04 -32.92 5.91
N PRO A 340 6.37 -33.09 5.97
CA PRO A 340 7.20 -33.17 4.76
C PRO A 340 6.68 -34.28 3.84
N ARG A 341 6.49 -33.96 2.56
CA ARG A 341 6.00 -34.91 1.56
C ARG A 341 7.14 -35.42 0.69
#